data_AF-M5AY71-F1
#
_entry.id   AF-M5AY71-F1
#
_cell.length_a   1.000
_cell.length_b   1.000
_cell.length_c   1.000
_cell.angle_alpha   90.00
_cell.angle_beta   90.00
_cell.angle_gamma   90.00
#
_symmetry.space_group_name_H-M   'P 1'
#
loop_
_entity.id
_entity.type
_entity.pdbx_description
1 polymer ?
#
loop_
_entity_poly.entity_id
_entity_poly.type
_entity_poly.pdbx_seq_one_letter_code
_entity_poly.pdbx_strand_id
1 'polypeptide(L)' 'LQDSGEITALHEEIVQLLAALDEVPKPQERECKQFWGSCTGDWDCCKHLGCKRKWPNICLWDGTFTK' A
#
# COMPACT_ATOMS: atom_id res chain seq x y z
N LEU A 1 38.17 5.24 24.97
CA LEU A 1 36.74 4.95 25.26
C LEU A 1 35.99 6.27 25.24
N GLN A 2 35.49 6.69 24.08
CA GLN A 2 34.71 7.93 23.93
C GLN A 2 33.57 7.72 22.91
N ASP A 3 33.83 6.83 21.95
CA ASP A 3 32.94 6.28 20.93
C ASP A 3 31.60 5.70 21.45
N SER A 4 31.62 4.98 22.57
CA SER A 4 30.42 4.29 23.08
C SER A 4 29.29 5.24 23.52
N GLY A 5 29.61 6.47 23.93
CA GLY A 5 28.60 7.44 24.36
C GLY A 5 27.85 8.07 23.19
N GLU A 6 28.57 8.38 22.11
CA GLU A 6 28.03 8.99 20.90
C GLU A 6 27.12 8.01 20.12
N ILE A 7 27.50 6.73 20.07
CA ILE A 7 26.65 5.66 19.51
C ILE A 7 25.31 5.57 20.23
N THR A 8 25.31 5.72 21.56
CA THR A 8 24.10 5.58 22.37
C THR A 8 23.15 6.77 22.15
N ALA A 9 23.69 7.99 22.11
CA ALA A 9 22.92 9.20 21.82
C ALA A 9 22.31 9.17 20.41
N LEU A 10 23.10 8.77 19.40
CA LEU A 10 22.62 8.63 18.03
C LEU A 10 21.51 7.58 17.92
N HIS A 11 21.62 6.48 18.67
CA HIS A 11 20.59 5.45 18.70
C HIS A 11 19.27 5.97 19.27
N GLU A 12 19.31 6.74 20.35
CA GLU A 12 18.11 7.35 20.95
C GLU A 12 17.41 8.32 19.99
N GLU A 13 18.18 9.14 19.27
CA GLU A 13 17.63 10.06 18.26
C GLU A 13 16.94 9.33 17.11
N ILE A 14 17.56 8.25 16.60
CA ILE A 14 16.98 7.41 15.54
C ILE A 14 15.67 6.77 16.00
N VAL A 15 15.62 6.27 17.23
CA VAL A 15 14.42 5.65 17.80
C VAL A 15 13.27 6.66 17.92
N GLN A 16 13.56 7.87 18.39
CA GLN A 16 12.55 8.94 18.47
C GLN A 16 12.02 9.34 17.10
N LEU A 17 12.89 9.40 16.08
CA LEU A 17 12.48 9.72 14.71
C LEU A 17 11.59 8.63 14.09
N LEU A 18 11.93 7.36 14.32
CA LEU A 18 11.12 6.23 13.85
C LEU A 18 9.75 6.19 14.53
N ALA A 19 9.68 6.46 15.83
CA ALA A 19 8.42 6.56 16.56
C ALA A 19 7.53 7.69 15.98
N ALA A 20 8.12 8.85 15.68
CA ALA A 20 7.39 9.96 15.06
C ALA A 20 6.85 9.63 13.66
N LEU A 21 7.53 8.76 12.90
CA LEU A 21 7.06 8.28 11.60
C LEU A 21 5.93 7.25 11.71
N ASP A 22 5.87 6.43 12.77
CA ASP A 22 4.80 5.45 12.96
C ASP A 22 3.47 6.09 13.40
N GLU A 23 3.54 7.23 14.10
CA GLU A 23 2.38 8.05 14.46
C GLU A 23 1.73 8.75 13.25
N VAL A 24 2.40 8.79 12.09
CA VAL A 24 1.80 9.31 10.87
C VAL A 24 0.68 8.36 10.45
N PRO A 25 -0.56 8.83 10.25
CA PRO A 25 -1.64 8.00 9.75
C PRO A 25 -1.21 7.32 8.45
N LYS A 26 -0.98 6.00 8.52
CA LYS A 26 -0.66 5.21 7.34
C LYS A 26 -1.75 5.46 6.32
N PRO A 27 -1.42 5.80 5.06
CA PRO A 27 -2.43 5.95 4.03
C PRO A 27 -3.26 4.66 4.06
N GLN A 28 -4.56 4.79 4.27
CA GLN A 28 -5.47 3.67 4.17
C GLN A 28 -5.42 3.23 2.70
N GLU A 29 -4.54 2.26 2.41
CA GLU A 29 -4.51 1.62 1.10
C GLU A 29 -5.91 1.06 0.89
N ARG A 30 -6.64 1.65 -0.06
CA ARG A 30 -7.97 1.16 -0.39
C ARG A 30 -7.79 -0.28 -0.86
N GLU A 31 -8.40 -1.21 -0.14
CA GLU A 31 -8.36 -2.62 -0.52
C GLU A 31 -8.91 -2.76 -1.94
N CYS A 32 -8.06 -3.19 -2.86
CA CYS A 32 -8.47 -3.50 -4.21
C CYS A 32 -9.31 -4.78 -4.21
N LYS A 33 -10.20 -4.88 -5.19
CA LYS A 33 -11.15 -5.97 -5.34
C LYS A 33 -10.59 -7.02 -6.28
N GLN A 34 -10.74 -8.26 -5.84
CA GLN A 34 -10.28 -9.45 -6.55
C GLN A 34 -11.21 -9.79 -7.73
N PHE A 35 -10.87 -10.85 -8.45
CA PHE A 35 -11.69 -11.39 -9.54
C PHE A 35 -13.14 -11.62 -9.08
N TRP A 36 -14.13 -11.18 -9.88
CA TRP A 36 -15.57 -11.13 -9.54
C TRP A 36 -16.00 -10.13 -8.46
N GLY A 37 -15.09 -9.33 -7.90
CA GLY A 37 -15.47 -8.23 -7.00
C GLY A 37 -16.28 -7.15 -7.73
N SER A 38 -17.33 -6.64 -7.09
CA SER A 38 -18.16 -5.56 -7.66
C SER A 38 -17.37 -4.26 -7.79
N CYS A 39 -17.46 -3.51 -8.87
CA CYS A 39 -16.62 -2.33 -9.09
C CYS A 39 -17.40 -1.13 -9.62
N THR A 40 -16.88 0.06 -9.36
CA THR A 40 -17.35 1.33 -9.94
C THR A 40 -16.39 1.86 -11.01
N GLY A 41 -15.10 1.56 -10.86
CA GLY A 41 -14.04 1.88 -11.81
C GLY A 41 -12.84 0.96 -11.67
N ASP A 42 -11.87 1.13 -12.57
CA ASP A 42 -10.69 0.25 -12.63
C ASP A 42 -9.79 0.35 -11.40
N TRP A 43 -9.79 1.51 -10.72
CA TRP A 43 -9.07 1.73 -9.47
C TRP A 43 -9.61 0.89 -8.30
N ASP A 44 -10.83 0.35 -8.42
CA ASP A 44 -11.37 -0.56 -7.41
C ASP A 44 -10.78 -1.96 -7.58
N CYS A 45 -10.23 -2.32 -8.76
CA CYS A 45 -9.77 -3.66 -9.06
C CYS A 45 -8.29 -3.82 -8.81
N CYS A 46 -7.86 -5.01 -8.38
CA CYS A 46 -6.44 -5.28 -8.18
C CYS A 46 -5.65 -5.27 -9.49
N LYS A 47 -4.32 -5.23 -9.38
CA LYS A 47 -3.42 -5.28 -10.52
C LYS A 47 -3.81 -6.43 -11.46
N HIS A 48 -3.81 -6.16 -12.76
CA HIS A 48 -4.21 -7.08 -13.83
C HIS A 48 -5.72 -7.36 -13.94
N LEU A 49 -6.53 -6.62 -13.21
CA LEU A 49 -7.97 -6.62 -13.30
C LEU A 49 -8.46 -5.23 -13.71
N GLY A 50 -9.56 -5.21 -14.48
CA GLY A 50 -10.27 -4.02 -14.89
C GLY A 50 -11.76 -4.19 -14.66
N CYS A 51 -12.44 -3.08 -14.41
CA CYS A 51 -13.86 -3.03 -14.12
C CYS A 51 -14.66 -3.17 -15.42
N LYS A 52 -15.32 -4.31 -15.61
CA LYS A 52 -16.18 -4.52 -16.78
C LYS A 52 -17.55 -3.90 -16.52
N ARG A 53 -17.75 -2.69 -17.07
CA ARG A 53 -18.98 -1.90 -16.93
C ARG A 53 -20.22 -2.47 -17.65
N LYS A 54 -20.04 -3.50 -18.48
CA LYS A 54 -21.17 -4.25 -19.03
C LYS A 54 -21.64 -5.18 -17.92
N TRP A 55 -22.88 -4.97 -17.44
CA TRP A 55 -23.53 -5.71 -16.35
C TRP A 55 -22.97 -7.15 -16.24
N PRO A 56 -22.37 -7.55 -15.10
CA PRO A 56 -22.69 -7.09 -13.75
C PRO A 56 -21.71 -6.12 -13.04
N ASN A 57 -20.91 -5.28 -13.74
CA ASN A 57 -19.96 -4.34 -13.09
C ASN A 57 -18.99 -5.02 -12.12
N ILE A 58 -18.14 -5.90 -12.67
CA ILE A 58 -17.21 -6.72 -11.87
C ILE A 58 -15.77 -6.60 -12.37
N CYS A 59 -14.82 -6.81 -11.46
CA CYS A 59 -13.40 -6.92 -11.75
C CYS A 59 -13.11 -8.22 -12.50
N LEU A 60 -12.64 -8.09 -13.74
CA LEU A 60 -12.20 -9.21 -14.58
C LEU A 60 -10.84 -8.91 -15.17
N TRP A 61 -10.17 -9.93 -15.69
CA TRP A 61 -8.84 -9.82 -16.26
C TRP A 61 -8.79 -8.76 -17.39
N ASP A 62 -7.75 -7.92 -17.35
CA ASP A 62 -7.64 -6.73 -18.20
C ASP A 62 -6.77 -6.89 -19.45
N GLY A 63 -6.04 -8.01 -19.60
CA GLY A 63 -5.10 -8.18 -20.73
C GLY A 63 -3.64 -7.93 -20.41
N THR A 64 -3.30 -7.45 -19.22
CA THR A 64 -1.93 -7.00 -18.92
C THR A 64 -0.93 -8.12 -18.63
N PHE A 65 -1.38 -9.37 -18.43
CA PHE A 65 -0.48 -10.54 -18.35
C PHE A 65 0.01 -11.03 -19.73
N THR A 66 -0.54 -10.54 -20.84
CA THR A 66 -0.15 -10.95 -22.21
C THR A 66 0.92 -10.04 -22.86
N LYS A 67 1.78 -9.40 -22.06
CA LYS A 67 2.94 -8.63 -22.53
C LYS A 67 4.19 -8.99 -21.75
#